data_AF-A0A8S3EYB2-F1
#
_entry.id   AF-A0A8S3EYB2-F1
#
_cell.length_a   1.000
_cell.length_b   1.000
_cell.length_c   1.000
_cell.angle_alpha   90.00
_cell.angle_beta   90.00
_cell.angle_gamma   90.00
#
_symmetry.space_group_name_H-M   'P 1'
#
loop_
_entity.id
_entity.type
_entity.pdbx_description
1 polymer ?
#
loop_
_entity_poly.entity_id
_entity_poly.type
_entity_poly.pdbx_seq_one_letter_code
_entity_poly.pdbx_strand_id
1 'polypeptide(L)'
;YGSSLYVNVSQLKWLPEQFYLFPFKAVECLFSEAVKPTFSDTVRLTFKQLVLNKRLRATVYDRDNNHICVLLKCKTDEGTVNVYRYLRAHEHKSKNGRMLDDGAIVQCLHNTIFNTSNSSYQSSICNKSMNTSISLTLPILSPPSPIKLTRDQIEMRRKEIKRIYKEPLDENNNTMLSSESNGNLSM
;
A
#
# COMPACT_ATOMS: atom_id res chain seq x y z
N TYR A 1 3.17 -2.58 1.95
CA TYR A 1 2.74 -1.26 2.46
C TYR A 1 3.04 -0.10 1.52
N GLY A 2 3.95 -0.23 0.54
CA GLY A 2 4.22 0.81 -0.46
C GLY A 2 5.13 1.94 0.03
N SER A 3 5.63 1.86 1.25
CA SER A 3 6.61 2.79 1.83
C SER A 3 8.05 2.30 1.60
N SER A 4 8.99 3.24 1.55
CA SER A 4 10.43 2.98 1.55
C SER A 4 11.05 3.49 2.85
N LEU A 5 12.00 2.74 3.41
CA LEU A 5 12.70 3.10 4.65
C LEU A 5 14.18 2.70 4.54
N TYR A 6 15.07 3.48 5.16
CA TYR A 6 16.45 3.08 5.39
C TYR A 6 16.53 2.21 6.64
N VAL A 7 17.22 1.06 6.55
CA VAL A 7 17.38 0.09 7.63
C VAL A 7 18.82 -0.38 7.70
N ASN A 8 19.27 -0.78 8.90
CA ASN A 8 20.59 -1.41 9.04
C ASN A 8 20.54 -2.83 8.44
N VAL A 9 21.62 -3.26 7.79
CA VAL A 9 21.74 -4.62 7.22
C VAL A 9 21.52 -5.70 8.28
N SER A 10 21.88 -5.45 9.54
CA SER A 10 21.65 -6.38 10.65
C SER A 10 20.16 -6.67 10.94
N GLN A 11 19.25 -5.79 10.50
CA GLN A 11 17.80 -5.97 10.64
C GLN A 11 17.19 -6.81 9.52
N LEU A 12 17.94 -7.05 8.43
CA LEU A 12 17.48 -7.81 7.29
C LEU A 12 17.56 -9.31 7.58
N LYS A 13 16.52 -10.04 7.17
CA LYS A 13 16.45 -11.50 7.26
C LYS A 13 16.02 -12.06 5.92
N TRP A 14 16.49 -13.26 5.60
CA TRP A 14 16.01 -14.00 4.44
C TRP A 14 14.51 -14.30 4.57
N LEU A 15 13.75 -14.10 3.49
CA LEU A 15 12.33 -14.37 3.45
C LEU A 15 12.11 -15.85 3.06
N PRO A 16 11.49 -16.67 3.92
CA PRO A 16 11.25 -18.09 3.58
C PRO A 16 10.36 -18.26 2.35
N GLU A 17 10.61 -19.31 1.56
CA GLU A 17 9.95 -19.48 0.25
C GLU A 17 8.43 -19.51 0.31
N GLN A 18 7.87 -20.08 1.38
CA GLN A 18 6.43 -20.15 1.62
C GLN A 18 5.73 -18.79 1.62
N PHE A 19 6.45 -17.69 1.89
CA PHE A 19 5.89 -16.34 1.85
C PHE A 19 5.76 -15.76 0.44
N TYR A 20 6.54 -16.25 -0.54
CA TYR A 20 6.40 -15.84 -1.95
C TYR A 20 5.11 -16.34 -2.61
N LEU A 21 4.40 -17.28 -1.97
CA LEU A 21 3.10 -17.75 -2.44
C LEU A 21 2.01 -16.66 -2.36
N PHE A 22 2.21 -15.61 -1.56
CA PHE A 22 1.26 -14.52 -1.43
C PHE A 22 1.61 -13.37 -2.40
N PRO A 23 0.66 -12.91 -3.23
CA PRO A 23 0.91 -11.77 -4.09
C PRO A 23 1.13 -10.51 -3.25
N PHE A 24 2.07 -9.66 -3.67
CA PHE A 24 2.27 -8.35 -3.08
C PHE A 24 0.95 -7.57 -3.07
N LYS A 25 0.58 -7.06 -1.90
CA LYS A 25 -0.72 -6.41 -1.67
C LYS A 25 -0.69 -4.90 -1.91
N ALA A 26 0.49 -4.30 -1.90
CA ALA A 26 0.64 -2.88 -2.23
C ALA A 26 0.79 -2.75 -3.75
N VAL A 27 -0.05 -1.90 -4.33
CA VAL A 27 -0.11 -1.67 -5.77
C VAL A 27 0.12 -0.18 -5.99
N GLU A 28 1.17 0.14 -6.75
CA GLU A 28 1.43 1.53 -7.15
C GLU A 28 0.37 1.99 -8.14
N CYS A 29 -0.20 3.17 -7.88
CA CYS A 29 -1.31 3.70 -8.65
C CYS A 29 -1.08 5.17 -9.01
N LEU A 30 -1.55 5.56 -10.18
CA LEU A 30 -1.59 6.96 -10.66
C LEU A 30 -3.05 7.40 -10.83
N PHE A 31 -3.33 8.69 -10.71
CA PHE A 31 -4.66 9.20 -11.04
C PHE A 31 -4.86 9.19 -12.57
N SER A 32 -5.99 8.64 -13.02
CA SER A 32 -6.29 8.50 -14.46
C SER A 32 -6.36 9.82 -15.22
N GLU A 33 -6.74 10.91 -14.55
CA GLU A 33 -6.89 12.25 -15.14
C GLU A 33 -5.57 13.05 -15.14
N ALA A 34 -4.45 12.44 -14.72
CA ALA A 34 -3.28 13.20 -14.33
C ALA A 34 -2.08 12.99 -15.25
N VAL A 35 -1.86 13.96 -16.13
CA VAL A 35 -0.58 14.13 -16.82
C VAL A 35 0.40 14.74 -15.81
N LYS A 36 1.09 13.89 -15.04
CA LYS A 36 2.10 14.25 -14.03
C LYS A 36 1.66 15.40 -13.08
N PRO A 37 0.69 15.16 -12.18
CA PRO A 37 0.26 16.21 -11.27
C PRO A 37 1.36 16.44 -10.23
N THR A 38 2.06 17.56 -10.33
CA THR A 38 2.84 18.09 -9.21
C THR A 38 1.88 18.79 -8.26
N PHE A 39 1.60 18.14 -7.13
CA PHE A 39 0.82 18.73 -6.03
C PHE A 39 1.75 19.36 -5.01
N SER A 40 1.35 20.53 -4.49
CA SER A 40 2.01 21.14 -3.34
C SER A 40 1.96 20.23 -2.11
N ASP A 41 2.88 20.41 -1.15
CA ASP A 41 2.87 19.62 0.08
C ASP A 41 1.59 19.82 0.89
N THR A 42 1.01 21.04 0.87
CA THR A 42 -0.31 21.33 1.46
C THR A 42 -1.38 20.41 0.87
N VAL A 43 -1.48 20.31 -0.45
CA VAL A 43 -2.48 19.44 -1.10
C VAL A 43 -2.19 17.96 -0.86
N ARG A 44 -0.91 17.57 -0.74
CA ARG A 44 -0.54 16.20 -0.34
C ARG A 44 -0.98 15.89 1.09
N LEU A 45 -0.93 16.84 2.01
CA LEU A 45 -1.46 16.69 3.37
C LEU A 45 -2.98 16.58 3.36
N THR A 46 -3.68 17.42 2.60
CA THR A 46 -5.14 17.33 2.41
C THR A 46 -5.53 15.98 1.83
N PHE A 47 -4.78 15.45 0.85
CA PHE A 47 -5.00 14.11 0.34
C PHE A 47 -4.89 13.05 1.43
N LYS A 48 -3.82 13.09 2.25
CA LYS A 48 -3.65 12.17 3.38
C LYS A 48 -4.86 12.22 4.32
N GLN A 49 -5.31 13.40 4.73
CA GLN A 49 -6.48 13.57 5.60
C GLN A 49 -7.76 13.04 4.96
N LEU A 50 -7.94 13.24 3.65
CA LEU A 50 -9.11 12.78 2.93
C LEU A 50 -9.19 11.25 2.87
N VAL A 51 -8.06 10.55 2.76
CA VAL A 51 -8.01 9.09 2.59
C VAL A 51 -7.78 8.31 3.89
N LEU A 52 -7.25 8.96 4.93
CA LEU A 52 -6.87 8.30 6.17
C LEU A 52 -8.10 7.64 6.83
N ASN A 53 -7.97 6.35 7.16
CA ASN A 53 -9.01 5.55 7.80
C ASN A 53 -10.35 5.50 7.03
N LYS A 54 -10.34 5.78 5.72
CA LYS A 54 -11.55 5.71 4.87
C LYS A 54 -11.48 4.57 3.88
N ARG A 55 -12.63 3.96 3.62
CA ARG A 55 -12.80 2.99 2.54
C ARG A 55 -13.08 3.74 1.24
N LEU A 56 -12.14 3.69 0.32
CA LEU A 56 -12.26 4.32 -1.00
C LEU A 56 -12.67 3.31 -2.06
N ARG A 57 -13.33 3.78 -3.10
CA ARG A 57 -13.61 3.00 -4.31
C ARG A 57 -12.63 3.42 -5.40
N ALA A 58 -11.70 2.54 -5.75
CA ALA A 58 -10.82 2.70 -6.90
C ALA A 58 -11.44 1.99 -8.11
N THR A 59 -11.51 2.70 -9.24
CA THR A 59 -11.88 2.11 -10.54
C THR A 59 -10.64 2.14 -11.42
N VAL A 60 -10.19 0.98 -11.89
CA VAL A 60 -9.06 0.91 -12.83
C VAL A 60 -9.54 1.41 -14.18
N TYR A 61 -8.88 2.43 -14.70
CA TYR A 61 -9.22 3.05 -15.99
C TYR A 61 -8.28 2.59 -17.09
N ASP A 62 -6.99 2.53 -16.77
CA ASP A 62 -5.94 2.11 -17.69
C ASP A 62 -4.81 1.40 -16.94
N ARG A 63 -4.02 0.63 -17.67
CA ARG A 63 -2.86 -0.09 -17.16
C ARG A 63 -1.75 -0.06 -18.21
N ASP A 64 -0.67 0.60 -17.87
CA ASP A 64 0.58 0.50 -18.63
C ASP A 64 1.51 -0.55 -17.99
N ASN A 65 2.67 -0.81 -18.61
CA ASN A 65 3.61 -1.84 -18.14
C ASN A 65 4.16 -1.60 -16.73
N ASN A 66 4.10 -0.36 -16.23
CA ASN A 66 4.69 0.04 -14.96
C ASN A 66 3.68 0.62 -13.95
N HIS A 67 2.50 1.05 -14.39
CA HIS A 67 1.56 1.81 -13.59
C HIS A 67 0.11 1.41 -13.83
N ILE A 68 -0.69 1.52 -12.78
CA ILE A 68 -2.13 1.35 -12.83
C ILE A 68 -2.79 2.71 -12.65
N CYS A 69 -3.51 3.16 -13.66
CA CYS A 69 -4.26 4.41 -13.63
C CYS A 69 -5.63 4.16 -13.01
N VAL A 70 -5.92 4.85 -11.92
CA VAL A 70 -7.15 4.69 -11.14
C VAL A 70 -7.92 6.00 -11.02
N LEU A 71 -9.24 5.87 -11.10
CA LEU A 71 -10.19 6.87 -10.66
C LEU A 71 -10.59 6.57 -9.22
N LEU A 72 -10.18 7.44 -8.29
CA LEU A 72 -10.43 7.27 -6.87
C LEU A 72 -11.63 8.08 -6.42
N LYS A 73 -12.62 7.39 -5.84
CA LYS A 73 -13.85 7.99 -5.32
C LYS A 73 -13.99 7.72 -3.82
N CYS A 74 -14.28 8.77 -3.06
CA CYS A 74 -14.62 8.69 -1.63
C CYS A 74 -16.13 8.84 -1.47
N LYS A 75 -16.75 7.98 -0.65
CA LYS A 75 -18.12 8.23 -0.19
C LYS A 75 -18.07 9.17 1.02
N THR A 76 -18.89 10.20 1.01
CA THR A 76 -19.15 11.13 2.10
C THR A 76 -20.65 11.13 2.37
N ASP A 77 -21.08 11.77 3.46
CA ASP A 77 -22.51 11.88 3.79
C ASP A 77 -23.28 12.67 2.73
N GLU A 78 -22.61 13.61 2.05
CA GLU A 78 -23.16 14.45 0.99
C GLU A 78 -23.16 13.78 -0.40
N GLY A 79 -22.43 12.67 -0.58
CA GLY A 79 -22.40 11.96 -1.86
C GLY A 79 -21.09 11.24 -2.16
N THR A 80 -20.72 11.17 -3.44
CA THR A 80 -19.46 10.55 -3.88
C THR A 80 -18.55 11.58 -4.51
N VAL A 81 -17.39 11.79 -3.90
CA VAL A 81 -16.39 12.78 -4.31
C VAL A 81 -15.30 12.11 -5.14
N ASN A 82 -15.00 12.67 -6.33
CA ASN A 82 -13.79 12.35 -7.08
C ASN A 82 -12.58 13.01 -6.41
N VAL A 83 -11.69 12.19 -5.85
CA VAL A 83 -10.55 12.66 -5.06
C VAL A 83 -9.60 13.54 -5.89
N TYR A 84 -9.32 13.17 -7.14
CA TYR A 84 -8.40 13.95 -7.98
C TYR A 84 -8.94 15.35 -8.26
N ARG A 85 -10.22 15.44 -8.63
CA ARG A 85 -10.88 16.73 -8.90
C ARG A 85 -10.94 17.62 -7.66
N TYR A 86 -11.20 17.04 -6.49
CA TYR A 86 -11.13 17.74 -5.20
C TYR A 86 -9.76 18.37 -4.99
N LEU A 87 -8.68 17.58 -5.11
CA LEU A 87 -7.31 18.06 -4.91
C LEU A 87 -6.90 19.13 -5.91
N ARG A 88 -7.30 18.99 -7.18
CA ARG A 88 -7.04 20.01 -8.21
C ARG A 88 -7.73 21.33 -7.89
N ALA A 89 -9.00 21.30 -7.50
CA ALA A 89 -9.72 22.49 -7.09
C ALA A 89 -9.04 23.17 -5.88
N HIS A 90 -8.59 22.39 -4.90
CA HIS A 90 -7.87 22.87 -3.73
C HIS A 90 -6.52 23.52 -4.11
N GLU A 91 -5.75 22.91 -5.01
CA GLU A 91 -4.47 23.45 -5.49
C GLU A 91 -4.64 24.80 -6.21
N HIS A 92 -5.65 24.92 -7.08
CA HIS A 92 -5.94 26.19 -7.77
C HIS A 92 -6.35 27.31 -6.80
N LYS A 93 -7.16 26.97 -5.78
CA LYS A 93 -7.59 27.93 -4.76
C LYS A 93 -6.42 28.39 -3.88
N SER A 94 -5.55 27.45 -3.47
CA SER A 94 -4.35 27.75 -2.70
C SER A 94 -3.40 28.72 -3.44
N LYS A 95 -3.23 28.57 -4.76
CA LYS A 95 -2.39 29.48 -5.56
C LYS A 95 -2.95 30.88 -5.71
N ASN A 96 -4.27 31.03 -5.61
CA ASN A 96 -4.96 32.31 -5.77
C ASN A 96 -5.14 33.08 -4.44
N GLY A 97 -4.46 32.65 -3.36
CA GLY A 97 -4.44 33.37 -2.08
C GLY A 97 -5.77 33.38 -1.31
N ARG A 98 -6.74 32.55 -1.70
CA ARG A 98 -8.01 32.42 -0.97
C ARG A 98 -7.96 31.17 -0.10
N MET A 99 -7.69 31.34 1.20
CA MET A 99 -8.01 30.31 2.20
C MET A 99 -9.51 30.10 2.19
N LEU A 100 -9.94 28.84 2.17
CA LEU A 100 -11.35 28.47 2.26
C LEU A 100 -11.56 27.60 3.48
N ASP A 101 -12.71 27.80 4.13
CA ASP A 101 -13.29 26.85 5.06
C ASP A 101 -13.61 25.53 4.33
N ASP A 102 -13.33 24.41 5.00
CA ASP A 102 -13.50 23.05 4.46
C ASP A 102 -14.93 22.79 3.92
N GLY A 103 -15.94 23.44 4.51
CA GLY A 103 -17.35 23.34 4.06
C GLY A 103 -17.62 23.95 2.68
N ALA A 104 -16.88 24.98 2.27
CA ALA A 104 -17.09 25.64 0.97
C ALA A 104 -16.53 24.81 -0.21
N ILE A 105 -15.62 23.88 0.06
CA ILE A 105 -15.02 23.03 -0.98
C ILE A 105 -15.99 21.93 -1.41
N VAL A 106 -16.75 21.37 -0.47
CA VAL A 106 -17.76 20.34 -0.76
C VAL A 106 -18.94 20.94 -1.54
N GLN A 107 -19.38 22.16 -1.19
CA GLN A 107 -20.40 22.90 -1.98
C GLN A 107 -19.95 23.25 -3.40
N CYS A 108 -18.68 23.67 -3.61
CA CYS A 108 -18.15 23.89 -4.97
C CYS A 108 -18.19 22.60 -5.82
N LEU A 109 -17.95 21.45 -5.21
CA LEU A 109 -18.03 20.17 -5.92
C LEU A 109 -19.46 19.76 -6.24
N HIS A 110 -20.42 20.02 -5.34
CA HIS A 110 -21.84 19.81 -5.63
C HIS A 110 -22.28 20.58 -6.89
N ASN A 111 -21.87 21.85 -7.03
CA ASN A 111 -22.22 22.65 -8.21
C ASN A 111 -21.49 22.19 -9.50
N THR A 112 -20.32 21.56 -9.39
CA THR A 112 -19.58 21.05 -10.56
C THR A 112 -20.06 19.65 -10.99
N ILE A 113 -20.54 18.84 -10.04
CA ILE A 113 -21.10 17.50 -10.30
C ILE A 113 -22.46 17.61 -11.01
N PHE A 114 -23.28 18.63 -10.71
CA PHE A 114 -24.55 18.83 -11.41
C PHE A 114 -24.44 19.43 -12.83
N ASN A 115 -23.31 20.04 -13.19
CA ASN A 115 -23.12 20.68 -14.51
C ASN A 115 -22.29 19.87 -15.51
N THR A 116 -21.81 18.67 -15.17
CA THR A 116 -20.99 17.84 -16.08
C THR A 116 -21.76 16.73 -16.81
N SER A 117 -23.09 16.82 -16.84
CA SER A 117 -23.95 15.92 -17.63
C SER A 117 -23.79 16.09 -19.16
N ASN A 118 -23.09 17.12 -19.64
CA ASN A 118 -22.85 17.35 -21.07
C ASN A 118 -21.45 17.95 -21.32
N SER A 119 -20.41 17.13 -21.31
CA SER A 119 -19.16 17.50 -22.00
C SER A 119 -18.37 16.26 -22.38
N SER A 120 -18.55 15.83 -23.62
CA SER A 120 -17.74 14.83 -24.30
C SER A 120 -16.36 15.41 -24.61
N TYR A 121 -15.44 15.38 -23.65
CA TYR A 121 -14.02 15.54 -23.96
C TYR A 121 -13.46 14.19 -24.43
N GLN A 122 -13.54 13.98 -25.74
CA GLN A 122 -12.57 13.12 -26.42
C GLN A 122 -11.20 13.81 -26.33
N SER A 123 -10.25 13.15 -25.68
CA SER A 123 -8.84 13.57 -25.68
C SER A 123 -8.00 12.41 -26.19
N SER A 124 -8.03 12.22 -27.50
CA SER A 124 -6.99 11.52 -28.24
C SER A 124 -5.80 12.46 -28.40
N ILE A 125 -4.79 12.38 -27.52
CA ILE A 125 -3.39 12.77 -27.81
C ILE A 125 -2.51 12.03 -26.78
N CYS A 126 -1.94 10.89 -27.20
CA CYS A 126 -0.70 10.38 -26.62
C CYS A 126 0.43 10.83 -27.55
N ASN A 127 0.98 12.03 -27.31
CA ASN A 127 2.19 12.46 -28.00
C ASN A 127 3.40 11.86 -27.29
N LYS A 128 4.16 11.09 -28.08
CA LYS A 128 5.54 10.65 -27.80
C LYS A 128 6.38 11.86 -27.39
N SER A 129 6.98 11.80 -26.21
CA SER A 129 8.11 12.67 -25.85
C SER A 129 9.20 11.81 -25.23
N MET A 130 10.38 11.92 -25.82
CA MET A 130 11.58 11.14 -25.52
C MET A 130 12.09 11.34 -24.09
N ASN A 131 12.70 10.27 -23.61
CA ASN A 131 13.35 10.05 -22.32
C ASN A 131 14.51 11.02 -22.03
N THR A 132 14.78 11.21 -20.74
CA THR A 132 16.11 10.92 -20.16
C THR A 132 15.94 10.60 -18.67
N SER A 133 15.90 9.30 -18.35
CA SER A 133 16.13 8.79 -17.00
C SER A 133 17.17 7.68 -17.12
N ILE A 134 18.33 7.86 -16.51
CA ILE A 134 19.37 6.84 -16.43
C ILE A 134 18.79 5.66 -15.63
N SER A 135 18.54 4.55 -16.31
CA SER A 135 18.02 3.33 -15.71
C SER A 135 19.14 2.30 -15.68
N LEU A 136 19.62 1.99 -14.47
CA LEU A 136 20.48 0.83 -14.23
C LEU A 136 19.65 -0.42 -14.58
N THR A 137 19.92 -0.97 -15.75
CA THR A 137 19.20 -2.13 -16.28
C THR A 137 19.74 -3.38 -15.59
N LEU A 138 19.12 -3.78 -14.48
CA LEU A 138 19.21 -5.17 -14.05
C LEU A 138 18.42 -6.01 -15.06
N PRO A 139 18.94 -7.17 -15.50
CA PRO A 139 18.21 -8.04 -16.41
C PRO A 139 16.89 -8.45 -15.75
N ILE A 140 15.78 -8.08 -16.40
CA ILE A 140 14.43 -8.48 -16.01
C ILE A 140 14.36 -9.99 -16.28
N LEU A 141 14.67 -10.80 -15.26
CA LEU A 141 14.28 -12.20 -15.26
C LEU A 141 12.76 -12.21 -15.34
N SER A 142 12.22 -12.82 -16.41
CA SER A 142 10.80 -13.11 -16.51
C SER A 142 10.35 -13.79 -15.22
N PRO A 143 9.20 -13.39 -14.63
CA PRO A 143 8.72 -14.04 -13.42
C PRO A 143 8.61 -15.55 -13.69
N PRO A 144 9.22 -16.40 -12.84
CA PRO A 144 9.17 -17.84 -13.05
C PRO A 144 7.70 -18.25 -13.11
N SER A 145 7.36 -19.03 -14.14
CA SER A 145 6.03 -19.60 -14.32
C SER A 145 5.55 -20.21 -13.00
N PRO A 146 4.29 -19.99 -12.59
CA PRO A 146 3.78 -20.56 -11.35
C PRO A 146 3.97 -22.07 -11.38
N ILE A 147 4.85 -22.56 -10.52
CA ILE A 147 5.18 -23.98 -10.41
C ILE A 147 3.88 -24.69 -9.98
N LYS A 148 3.29 -25.45 -10.91
CA LYS A 148 2.13 -26.29 -10.62
C LYS A 148 2.61 -27.46 -9.75
N LEU A 149 2.62 -27.25 -8.44
CA LEU A 149 2.86 -28.32 -7.47
C LEU A 149 1.69 -29.29 -7.51
N THR A 150 1.98 -30.60 -7.58
CA THR A 150 0.94 -31.62 -7.44
C THR A 150 0.40 -31.63 -6.00
N ARG A 151 -0.80 -32.17 -5.82
CA ARG A 151 -1.43 -32.29 -4.49
C ARG A 151 -0.49 -32.98 -3.48
N ASP A 152 0.23 -34.00 -3.93
CA ASP A 152 1.16 -34.76 -3.10
C ASP A 152 2.39 -33.94 -2.69
N GLN A 153 2.91 -33.09 -3.58
CA GLN A 153 4.02 -32.19 -3.27
C GLN A 153 3.63 -31.11 -2.25
N ILE A 154 2.40 -30.59 -2.35
CA ILE A 154 1.86 -29.65 -1.36
C ILE A 154 1.73 -30.34 0.01
N GLU A 155 1.26 -31.58 0.02
CA GLU A 155 1.07 -32.34 1.26
C GLU A 155 2.39 -32.75 1.93
N MET A 156 3.41 -33.13 1.15
CA MET A 156 4.77 -33.34 1.65
C MET A 156 5.36 -32.08 2.28
N ARG A 157 5.28 -30.92 1.60
CA ARG A 157 5.78 -29.65 2.15
C ARG A 157 5.08 -29.27 3.44
N ARG A 158 3.77 -29.52 3.55
CA ARG A 158 3.02 -29.31 4.81
C ARG A 158 3.51 -30.20 5.96
N LYS A 159 3.84 -31.47 5.69
CA LYS A 159 4.39 -32.39 6.69
C LYS A 159 5.78 -31.98 7.15
N GLU A 160 6.61 -31.48 6.23
CA GLU A 160 7.97 -31.02 6.52
C GLU A 160 7.98 -29.75 7.37
N ILE A 161 7.14 -28.77 7.03
CA ILE A 161 6.92 -27.57 7.85
C ILE A 161 6.47 -27.97 9.26
N LYS A 162 5.49 -28.87 9.39
CA LYS A 162 5.06 -29.37 10.71
C LYS A 162 6.17 -30.07 11.49
N ARG A 163 7.18 -30.64 10.82
CA ARG A 163 8.33 -31.30 11.45
C ARG A 163 9.33 -30.28 11.98
N ILE A 164 9.65 -29.26 11.17
CA ILE A 164 10.56 -28.17 11.53
C ILE A 164 10.01 -27.34 12.70
N TYR A 165 8.69 -27.15 12.75
CA TYR A 165 8.04 -26.35 13.79
C TYR A 165 7.42 -27.18 14.93
N LYS A 166 7.64 -28.51 14.95
CA LYS A 166 7.44 -29.35 16.14
C LYS A 166 8.80 -29.59 16.80
N GLU A 167 9.46 -28.53 17.26
CA GLU A 167 10.36 -28.71 18.40
C GLU A 167 9.49 -28.66 19.67
N PRO A 168 9.52 -29.69 20.53
CA PRO A 168 8.95 -29.57 21.86
C PRO A 168 9.82 -28.58 22.64
N LEU A 169 9.26 -27.41 22.94
CA LEU A 169 9.66 -26.68 24.13
C LEU A 169 9.17 -27.53 25.32
N ASP A 170 10.12 -27.80 26.21
CA ASP A 170 9.96 -28.35 27.57
C ASP A 170 10.14 -29.86 27.72
N GLU A 171 11.26 -30.24 28.36
CA GLU A 171 11.29 -30.99 29.62
C GLU A 171 12.76 -31.31 29.98
N ASN A 172 13.46 -30.36 30.60
CA ASN A 172 14.63 -30.69 31.42
C ASN A 172 14.94 -29.51 32.35
N ASN A 173 14.42 -29.59 33.57
CA ASN A 173 15.03 -29.08 34.79
C ASN A 173 14.20 -29.56 35.98
N ASN A 174 14.35 -30.84 36.30
CA ASN A 174 13.95 -31.39 37.59
C ASN A 174 15.16 -32.18 38.12
N THR A 175 16.13 -31.46 38.68
CA THR A 175 17.23 -32.06 39.42
C THR A 175 17.04 -31.75 40.89
N MET A 176 16.60 -32.79 41.61
CA MET A 176 16.68 -32.93 43.06
C MET A 176 18.02 -32.41 43.59
N LEU A 177 17.98 -31.63 44.67
CA LEU A 177 19.00 -31.66 45.71
C LEU A 177 18.32 -31.34 47.04
N SER A 178 17.84 -32.41 47.67
CA SER A 178 17.57 -32.47 49.10
C SER A 178 18.90 -32.68 49.84
N SER A 179 19.26 -31.76 50.73
CA SER A 179 20.07 -32.11 51.89
C SER A 179 19.75 -31.15 53.03
N GLU A 180 19.18 -31.74 54.08
CA GLU A 180 19.00 -31.23 55.43
C GLU A 180 20.28 -30.62 56.00
N SER A 181 20.16 -29.63 56.88
CA SER A 181 20.82 -29.72 58.19
C SER A 181 20.28 -28.68 59.17
N ASN A 182 20.21 -29.18 60.40
CA ASN A 182 19.67 -28.62 61.63
C ASN A 182 20.45 -27.40 62.17
N GLY A 183 19.83 -26.69 63.13
CA GLY A 183 20.51 -25.82 64.09
C GLY A 183 19.81 -24.46 64.21
N ASN A 184 18.74 -24.27 64.99
CA ASN A 184 18.63 -24.29 66.45
C ASN A 184 19.39 -23.16 67.18
N LEU A 185 18.66 -22.52 68.09
CA LEU A 185 19.02 -21.63 69.22
C LEU A 185 19.13 -20.09 69.03
N SER A 186 18.15 -19.42 69.65
CA SER A 186 18.25 -18.27 70.58
C SER A 186 19.65 -17.72 70.86
N MET A 187 19.88 -16.42 71.02
CA MET A 187 19.20 -15.48 71.92
C MET A 187 19.61 -14.05 71.56
#